data_AF-A0A956FT07-F1
#
_entry.id   AF-A0A956FT07-F1
#
_cell.length_a   1.000
_cell.length_b   1.000
_cell.length_c   1.000
_cell.angle_alpha   90.00
_cell.angle_beta   90.00
_cell.angle_gamma   90.00
#
_symmetry.space_group_name_H-M   'P 1'
#
loop_
_entity.id
_entity.type
_entity.pdbx_description
1 polymer ?
#
loop_
_entity_poly.entity_id
_entity_poly.type
_entity_poly.pdbx_seq_one_letter_code
_entity_poly.pdbx_strand_id
1 'polypeptide(L)'
;RERAAQRLSAALEIQQRIGDAIGLARTSAALADLLAADGQIEESLRLLAASIALNRAKGSHVGLAFNRQTLARLGPKIGAPGQGLAAVIERELAAAEKLLGSRPLPPGLEVGTAG
;
A
#
# COMPACT_ATOMS: atom_id res chain seq x y z
N ARG A 1 -12.61 -9.93 10.97
CA ARG A 1 -12.18 -8.79 10.11
C ARG A 1 -12.10 -7.49 10.90
N GLU A 2 -13.15 -7.08 11.60
CA GLU A 2 -13.18 -5.82 12.36
C GLU A 2 -12.05 -5.67 13.41
N ARG A 3 -11.81 -6.68 14.25
CA ARG A 3 -10.66 -6.67 15.20
C ARG A 3 -9.29 -6.60 14.50
N ALA A 4 -9.17 -7.11 13.28
CA ALA A 4 -7.93 -7.04 12.51
C ALA A 4 -7.74 -5.62 11.95
N ALA A 5 -8.80 -5.02 11.39
CA ALA A 5 -8.77 -3.64 10.90
C ALA A 5 -8.44 -2.64 12.03
N GLN A 6 -9.01 -2.82 13.22
CA GLN A 6 -8.69 -1.98 14.39
C GLN A 6 -7.21 -2.08 14.81
N ARG A 7 -6.67 -3.31 14.89
CA ARG A 7 -5.25 -3.53 15.23
C ARG A 7 -4.31 -2.96 14.17
N LEU A 8 -4.66 -3.11 12.90
CA LEU A 8 -3.90 -2.55 11.79
C LEU A 8 -3.94 -1.02 11.80
N SER A 9 -5.10 -0.42 12.06
CA SER A 9 -5.22 1.04 12.16
C SER A 9 -4.38 1.60 13.31
N ALA A 10 -4.43 0.97 14.49
CA ALA A 10 -3.58 1.35 15.62
C ALA A 10 -2.08 1.19 15.32
N ALA A 11 -1.69 0.10 14.64
CA ALA A 11 -0.30 -0.09 14.21
C ALA A 11 0.14 0.98 13.20
N LEU A 12 -0.74 1.35 12.27
CA LEU A 12 -0.49 2.37 11.26
C LEU A 12 -0.20 3.73 11.92
N GLU A 13 -1.02 4.14 12.89
CA GLU A 13 -0.82 5.38 13.65
C GLU A 13 0.53 5.40 14.39
N ILE A 14 0.90 4.29 15.04
CA ILE A 14 2.19 4.18 15.73
C ILE A 14 3.35 4.28 14.74
N GLN A 15 3.28 3.54 13.63
CA GLN A 15 4.32 3.53 12.60
C GLN A 15 4.51 4.91 11.95
N GLN A 16 3.42 5.65 11.71
CA GLN A 16 3.48 7.04 11.27
C GLN A 16 4.23 7.92 12.27
N ARG A 17 3.89 7.82 13.56
CA ARG A 17 4.48 8.64 14.62
C ARG A 17 5.96 8.38 14.82
N ILE A 18 6.40 7.11 14.74
CA ILE A 18 7.81 6.74 14.92
C ILE A 18 8.63 6.78 13.63
N GLY A 19 7.99 7.01 12.48
CA GLY A 19 8.65 7.07 11.17
C GLY A 19 9.06 5.71 10.60
N ASP A 20 8.41 4.61 11.00
CA ASP A 20 8.67 3.27 10.46
C ASP A 20 8.01 3.12 9.08
N ALA A 21 8.75 3.48 8.03
CA ALA A 21 8.26 3.46 6.65
C ALA A 21 7.95 2.04 6.14
N ILE A 22 8.73 1.03 6.52
CA ILE A 22 8.55 -0.35 6.07
C ILE A 22 7.35 -0.98 6.80
N GLY A 23 7.26 -0.82 8.12
CA GLY A 23 6.11 -1.27 8.90
C GLY A 23 4.83 -0.62 8.39
N LEU A 24 4.86 0.69 8.12
CA LEU A 24 3.73 1.41 7.55
C LEU A 24 3.30 0.86 6.20
N ALA A 25 4.23 0.58 5.29
CA ALA A 25 3.89 0.02 3.98
C ALA A 25 3.21 -1.36 4.12
N ARG A 26 3.71 -2.21 5.02
CA ARG A 26 3.13 -3.54 5.31
C ARG A 26 1.73 -3.44 5.93
N THR A 27 1.55 -2.58 6.92
CA THR A 27 0.26 -2.38 7.58
C THR A 27 -0.77 -1.78 6.62
N SER A 28 -0.35 -0.80 5.81
CA SER A 28 -1.19 -0.19 4.78
C SER A 28 -1.62 -1.22 3.74
N ALA A 29 -0.71 -2.09 3.30
CA ALA A 29 -1.02 -3.17 2.36
C ALA A 29 -2.08 -4.12 2.92
N ALA A 30 -1.93 -4.56 4.18
CA ALA A 30 -2.87 -5.47 4.82
C ALA A 30 -4.26 -4.84 5.02
N LEU A 31 -4.32 -3.57 5.41
CA LEU A 31 -5.59 -2.86 5.58
C LEU A 31 -6.26 -2.56 4.22
N ALA A 32 -5.47 -2.25 3.18
CA ALA A 32 -5.97 -2.09 1.82
C ALA A 32 -6.62 -3.38 1.29
N ASP A 33 -6.06 -4.56 1.60
CA ASP A 33 -6.68 -5.84 1.23
C ASP A 33 -8.00 -6.08 1.93
N LEU A 34 -8.09 -5.77 3.22
CA LEU A 34 -9.32 -5.94 3.99
C LEU A 34 -10.42 -5.05 3.41
N LEU A 35 -10.11 -3.77 3.16
CA LEU A 35 -11.04 -2.84 2.53
C LEU A 35 -11.49 -3.32 1.16
N ALA A 36 -10.56 -3.81 0.33
CA ALA A 36 -10.90 -4.32 -0.99
C ALA A 36 -11.71 -5.63 -0.94
N ALA A 37 -11.47 -6.49 0.04
CA ALA A 37 -12.26 -7.70 0.28
C ALA A 37 -13.69 -7.38 0.76
N ASP A 38 -13.88 -6.22 1.38
CA ASP A 38 -15.19 -5.71 1.82
C ASP A 38 -15.83 -4.78 0.75
N GLY A 39 -15.25 -4.70 -0.46
CA GLY A 39 -15.78 -3.89 -1.58
C GLY A 39 -15.49 -2.39 -1.50
N GLN A 40 -14.77 -1.94 -0.47
CA GLN A 40 -14.39 -0.55 -0.23
C GLN A 40 -13.14 -0.17 -1.04
N ILE A 41 -13.21 -0.33 -2.36
CA ILE A 41 -12.08 -0.16 -3.28
C ILE A 41 -11.50 1.26 -3.24
N GLU A 42 -12.35 2.29 -3.20
CA GLU A 42 -11.88 3.67 -3.15
C GLU A 42 -11.07 3.95 -1.88
N GLU A 43 -11.54 3.47 -0.73
CA GLU A 43 -10.82 3.62 0.55
C GLU A 43 -9.50 2.85 0.55
N SER A 44 -9.50 1.63 0.00
CA SER A 44 -8.29 0.82 -0.20
C SER A 44 -7.23 1.58 -1.02
N LEU A 45 -7.66 2.23 -2.12
CA LEU A 45 -6.79 3.03 -2.97
C LEU A 45 -6.31 4.32 -2.27
N ARG A 46 -7.15 5.01 -1.51
CA ARG A 46 -6.74 6.20 -0.72
C ARG A 46 -5.67 5.86 0.30
N LEU A 47 -5.82 4.73 0.99
CA LEU A 47 -4.83 4.25 1.93
C LEU A 47 -3.49 3.95 1.24
N LEU A 48 -3.54 3.32 0.06
CA LEU A 48 -2.35 3.05 -0.73
C LEU A 48 -1.65 4.35 -1.18
N ALA A 49 -2.41 5.36 -1.61
CA ALA A 49 -1.88 6.67 -1.99
C ALA A 49 -1.15 7.35 -0.82
N ALA A 50 -1.75 7.33 0.38
CA ALA A 50 -1.12 7.88 1.59
C ALA A 50 0.21 7.16 1.92
N SER A 51 0.24 5.84 1.79
CA SER A 51 1.47 5.06 1.97
C SER A 51 2.55 5.44 0.97
N ILE A 52 2.20 5.63 -0.31
CA ILE A 52 3.15 6.02 -1.37
C ILE A 52 3.73 7.40 -1.08
N ALA A 53 2.88 8.37 -0.73
CA ALA A 53 3.31 9.73 -0.41
C ALA A 53 4.31 9.75 0.75
N LEU A 54 4.06 8.97 1.80
CA LEU A 54 4.97 8.89 2.94
C LEU A 54 6.28 8.17 2.59
N ASN A 55 6.23 7.03 1.91
CA ASN A 55 7.44 6.30 1.51
C ASN A 55 8.31 7.12 0.56
N ARG A 56 7.70 7.89 -0.34
CA ARG A 56 8.41 8.87 -1.16
C ARG A 56 9.08 9.94 -0.30
N ALA A 57 8.36 10.55 0.64
CA ALA A 57 8.90 11.58 1.52
C ALA A 57 10.05 11.07 2.42
N LYS A 58 10.02 9.80 2.81
CA LYS A 58 11.05 9.15 3.63
C LYS A 58 12.19 8.52 2.83
N GLY A 59 12.13 8.54 1.50
CA GLY A 59 13.17 7.91 0.67
C GLY A 59 13.16 6.37 0.69
N SER A 60 12.03 5.75 1.08
CA SER A 60 11.93 4.30 1.30
C SER A 60 11.60 3.55 0.00
N HIS A 61 12.64 3.13 -0.73
CA HIS A 61 12.46 2.30 -1.95
C HIS A 61 11.84 0.92 -1.63
N VAL A 62 12.13 0.33 -0.46
CA VAL A 62 11.51 -0.93 -0.01
C VAL A 62 10.02 -0.76 0.23
N GLY A 63 9.60 0.34 0.86
CA GLY A 63 8.18 0.63 1.08
C GLY A 63 7.42 0.90 -0.22
N LEU A 64 8.06 1.53 -1.21
CA LEU A 64 7.47 1.66 -2.55
C LEU A 64 7.28 0.30 -3.23
N ALA A 65 8.23 -0.63 -3.09
CA ALA A 65 8.09 -1.99 -3.63
C ALA A 65 6.91 -2.75 -2.99
N PHE A 66 6.63 -2.54 -1.69
CA PHE A 66 5.41 -3.03 -1.04
C PHE A 66 4.14 -2.41 -1.63
N ASN A 67 4.15 -1.11 -1.88
CA ASN A 67 3.01 -0.41 -2.48
C ASN A 67 2.74 -0.88 -3.91
N ARG A 68 3.81 -1.15 -4.69
CA ARG A 68 3.73 -1.77 -6.01
C ARG A 68 3.06 -3.13 -5.99
N GLN A 69 3.52 -4.02 -5.11
CA GLN A 69 2.92 -5.34 -4.95
C GLN A 69 1.44 -5.24 -4.55
N THR A 70 1.12 -4.30 -3.65
CA THR A 70 -0.27 -4.06 -3.22
C THR A 70 -1.14 -3.61 -4.38
N LEU A 71 -0.70 -2.62 -5.17
CA LEU A 71 -1.44 -2.13 -6.33
C LEU A 71 -1.73 -3.24 -7.35
N ALA A 72 -0.71 -4.07 -7.65
CA ALA A 72 -0.85 -5.20 -8.56
C ALA A 72 -1.91 -6.20 -8.07
N ARG A 73 -1.93 -6.49 -6.77
CA ARG A 73 -2.92 -7.40 -6.16
C ARG A 73 -4.33 -6.80 -6.11
N LEU A 74 -4.46 -5.49 -5.97
CA LEU A 74 -5.74 -4.80 -6.03
C LEU A 74 -6.28 -4.73 -7.46
N GLY A 75 -5.42 -4.75 -8.48
CA GLY A 75 -5.76 -4.68 -9.91
C GLY A 75 -7.04 -5.43 -10.31
N PRO A 76 -7.12 -6.75 -10.09
CA PRO A 76 -8.30 -7.55 -10.44
C PRO A 76 -9.60 -7.17 -9.72
N LYS A 77 -9.51 -6.46 -8.58
CA LYS A 77 -10.65 -6.01 -7.77
C LYS A 77 -11.10 -4.59 -8.12
N ILE A 78 -10.31 -3.84 -8.89
CA ILE A 78 -10.61 -2.45 -9.25
C ILE A 78 -11.60 -2.44 -10.43
N GLY A 79 -12.86 -2.13 -10.13
CA GLY A 79 -13.89 -1.87 -11.15
C GLY A 79 -13.77 -0.47 -11.77
N ALA A 80 -14.63 -0.19 -12.76
CA ALA A 80 -14.66 1.09 -13.48
C ALA A 80 -14.65 2.34 -12.58
N PRO A 81 -15.38 2.41 -11.44
CA PRO A 81 -15.35 3.58 -10.56
C PRO A 81 -13.96 3.86 -9.95
N GLY A 82 -13.14 2.83 -9.73
CA GLY A 82 -11.82 2.95 -9.12
C GLY A 82 -10.66 3.13 -10.11
N GLN A 83 -10.89 2.92 -11.42
CA GLN A 83 -9.83 2.94 -12.43
C GLN A 83 -9.13 4.30 -12.55
N GLY A 84 -9.88 5.40 -12.46
CA GLY A 84 -9.31 6.75 -12.52
C GLY A 84 -8.33 7.01 -11.37
N LEU A 85 -8.75 6.67 -10.15
CA LEU A 85 -7.90 6.80 -8.96
C LEU A 85 -6.68 5.86 -9.03
N ALA A 86 -6.88 4.62 -9.49
CA ALA A 86 -5.80 3.66 -9.67
C ALA A 86 -4.75 4.16 -10.68
N ALA A 87 -5.16 4.78 -11.78
CA ALA A 87 -4.25 5.36 -12.76
C ALA A 87 -3.44 6.54 -12.21
N VAL A 88 -4.03 7.36 -11.33
CA VAL A 88 -3.31 8.41 -10.62
C VAL A 88 -2.26 7.80 -9.69
N ILE A 89 -2.65 6.82 -8.88
CA ILE A 89 -1.76 6.12 -7.94
C ILE A 89 -0.60 5.44 -8.67
N GLU A 90 -0.87 4.77 -9.79
CA GLU A 90 0.14 4.14 -10.64
C GLU A 90 1.19 5.16 -11.12
N ARG A 91 0.73 6.33 -11.59
CA ARG A 91 1.63 7.42 -12.01
C ARG A 91 2.47 7.97 -10.86
N GLU A 92 1.86 8.19 -9.70
CA GLU A 92 2.57 8.70 -8.52
C GLU A 92 3.62 7.71 -8.02
N LEU A 93 3.25 6.43 -7.96
CA LEU A 93 4.16 5.35 -7.57
C LEU A 93 5.33 5.23 -8.55
N ALA A 94 5.06 5.22 -9.86
CA ALA A 94 6.11 5.15 -10.87
C ALA A 94 7.07 6.35 -10.80
N ALA A 95 6.55 7.55 -10.54
CA ALA A 95 7.37 8.75 -10.35
C ALA A 95 8.26 8.64 -9.09
N ALA A 96 7.70 8.14 -7.98
CA ALA A 96 8.43 7.93 -6.73
C ALA A 96 9.55 6.89 -6.89
N GLU A 97 9.26 5.76 -7.55
CA GLU A 97 10.24 4.71 -7.83
C GLU A 97 11.34 5.19 -8.78
N LYS A 98 11.00 5.99 -9.80
CA LYS A 98 12.01 6.58 -10.69
C LYS A 98 12.96 7.53 -9.93
N LEU A 99 12.42 8.28 -8.96
CA LEU A 99 13.20 9.21 -8.15
C LEU A 99 14.14 8.49 -7.17
N LEU A 100 13.68 7.42 -6.53
CA LEU A 100 14.38 6.76 -5.42
C LEU A 100 15.09 5.45 -5.81
N GLY A 101 14.87 4.98 -7.03
CA GLY A 101 15.29 3.66 -7.51
C GLY A 101 14.19 2.62 -7.32
N SER A 102 13.95 1.82 -8.37
CA SER A 102 13.03 0.67 -8.32
C SER A 102 13.84 -0.61 -8.12
N ARG A 103 13.51 -1.36 -7.07
CA ARG A 103 14.02 -2.72 -6.85
C ARG A 103 12.86 -3.60 -6.40
N PRO A 104 12.80 -4.87 -6.85
CA PRO A 104 11.81 -5.81 -6.37
C PRO A 104 11.94 -6.01 -4.86
N LEU A 105 10.84 -6.41 -4.21
CA LEU A 105 10.89 -6.80 -2.81
C LEU A 105 11.88 -7.96 -2.63
N PRO A 106 12.70 -7.95 -1.56
CA PRO A 106 13.51 -9.10 -1.20
C PRO A 106 12.64 -10.35 -0.99
N PRO A 107 13.14 -11.55 -1.34
CA PRO A 107 12.46 -12.80 -1.04
C PRO A 107 12.10 -12.90 0.45
N GLY A 108 10.87 -13.34 0.76
CA GLY A 108 10.39 -13.47 2.15
C GLY A 108 9.84 -12.18 2.76
N LEU A 109 9.89 -11.06 2.03
CA LEU A 109 9.13 -9.84 2.33
C LEU A 109 7.88 -9.72 1.46
N GLU A 110 7.57 -10.69 0.59
CA GLU A 110 6.30 -10.68 -0.12
C GLU A 110 5.13 -10.79 0.87
N VAL A 111 4.14 -9.91 0.74
CA VAL A 111 2.92 -10.00 1.56
C VAL A 111 2.18 -11.24 1.10
N GLY A 112 1.96 -12.18 2.03
CA GLY A 112 1.48 -13.53 1.77
C GLY A 112 0.42 -13.61 0.68
N THR A 113 0.72 -14.37 -0.37
CA THR A 113 -0.30 -14.99 -1.19
C THR A 113 -1.11 -15.88 -0.25
N ALA A 114 -2.26 -15.39 0.20
CA ALA A 114 -3.22 -16.25 0.88
C ALA A 114 -3.61 -17.34 -0.10
N GLY A 115 -3.09 -18.55 0.12
CA GLY A 115 -3.71 -19.79 -0.35
C GLY A 115 -4.96 -20.09 0.48
#